data_AF-A0A822EMK6-F1
#
_entry.id   AF-A0A822EMK6-F1
#
_cell.length_a   1.000
_cell.length_b   1.000
_cell.length_c   1.000
_cell.angle_alpha   90.00
_cell.angle_beta   90.00
_cell.angle_gamma   90.00
#
_symmetry.space_group_name_H-M   'P 1'
#
loop_
_entity.id
_entity.type
_entity.pdbx_description
1 polymer ?
#
loop_
_entity_poly.entity_id
_entity_poly.type
_entity_poly.pdbx_seq_one_letter_code
_entity_poly.pdbx_strand_id
1 'polypeptide(L)'
;NLGMEGFRALGYEPNAVVSCLPAGIELDGRATSVRSSITLLTEAICESMLQLTAKNSTTIGVINGGAVRIDDILRNKITQYDVIRALPFSSVVVVLSIPGRLLAQVLTTGISLKGDGMYLAYTRVEISDDGKTWLYNGTDISTSDLYYNVATIDYVRNTTQLKS
;
A
#
# COMPACT_ATOMS: atom_id res chain seq x y z
N ASN A 1 -9.50 -19.12 23.14
CA ASN A 1 -10.00 -18.16 22.12
C ASN A 1 -9.56 -18.73 20.78
N LEU A 2 -10.45 -19.47 20.12
CA LEU A 2 -10.13 -20.41 19.04
C LEU A 2 -9.35 -19.75 17.88
N GLY A 3 -9.60 -18.47 17.58
CA GLY A 3 -8.85 -17.76 16.52
C GLY A 3 -7.37 -17.57 16.84
N MET A 4 -7.03 -17.28 18.10
CA MET A 4 -5.64 -17.09 18.53
C MET A 4 -4.86 -18.41 18.57
N GLU A 5 -5.55 -19.50 18.91
CA GLU A 5 -4.98 -20.86 18.85
C GLU A 5 -4.66 -21.26 17.40
N GLY A 6 -5.51 -20.88 16.44
CA GLY A 6 -5.25 -21.07 15.01
C GLY A 6 -3.97 -20.38 14.54
N PHE A 7 -3.74 -19.12 14.92
CA PHE A 7 -2.49 -18.42 14.55
C PHE A 7 -1.25 -19.04 15.19
N ARG A 8 -1.34 -19.49 16.45
CA ARG A 8 -0.23 -20.20 17.10
C ARG A 8 0.09 -21.52 16.40
N ALA A 9 -0.92 -22.24 15.94
CA ALA A 9 -0.73 -23.46 15.17
C ALA A 9 -0.01 -23.21 13.82
N LEU A 10 -0.13 -21.99 13.26
CA LEU A 10 0.60 -21.56 12.06
C LEU A 10 2.02 -21.02 12.36
N GLY A 11 2.47 -21.07 13.62
CA GLY A 11 3.79 -20.61 14.04
C GLY A 11 3.90 -19.11 14.33
N TYR A 12 2.77 -18.39 14.37
CA TYR A 12 2.76 -16.99 14.79
C TYR A 12 2.67 -16.85 16.31
N GLU A 13 3.13 -15.70 16.82
CA GLU A 13 2.98 -15.28 18.21
C GLU A 13 2.02 -14.07 18.26
N PRO A 14 0.70 -14.27 18.29
CA PRO A 14 -0.27 -13.20 18.01
C PRO A 14 -0.16 -12.00 18.96
N ASN A 15 0.24 -12.27 20.21
CA ASN A 15 0.39 -11.25 21.26
C ASN A 15 1.79 -10.61 21.27
N ALA A 16 2.73 -11.10 20.46
CA ALA A 16 4.06 -10.51 20.40
C ALA A 16 3.96 -9.10 19.83
N VAL A 17 4.48 -8.13 20.59
CA VAL A 17 4.59 -6.75 20.15
C VAL A 17 5.71 -6.66 19.12
N VAL A 18 5.38 -6.19 17.92
CA VAL A 18 6.33 -6.02 16.81
C VAL A 18 6.76 -4.57 16.62
N SER A 19 5.97 -3.62 17.13
CA SER A 19 6.29 -2.19 17.08
C SER A 19 5.54 -1.40 18.15
N CYS A 20 6.07 -0.22 18.48
CA CYS A 20 5.42 0.78 19.32
C CYS A 20 5.37 2.11 18.57
N LEU A 21 4.17 2.61 18.32
CA LEU A 21 3.94 3.91 17.70
C LEU A 21 4.22 5.05 18.69
N PRO A 22 4.76 6.19 18.21
CA PRO A 22 4.85 7.40 19.01
C PRO A 22 3.48 7.86 19.52
N ALA A 23 3.45 8.58 20.63
CA ALA A 23 2.21 9.12 21.19
C ALA A 23 1.49 10.03 20.18
N GLY A 24 0.18 9.85 20.04
CA GLY A 24 -0.66 10.62 19.11
C GLY A 24 -0.61 10.17 17.65
N ILE A 25 0.26 9.22 17.29
CA ILE A 25 0.26 8.62 15.96
C ILE A 25 -0.78 7.51 15.87
N GLU A 26 -1.61 7.60 14.84
CA GLU A 26 -2.68 6.66 14.56
C GLU A 26 -2.51 6.09 13.15
N LEU A 27 -2.49 4.76 13.02
CA LEU A 27 -2.54 4.11 11.71
C LEU A 27 -4.00 3.75 11.40
N ASP A 28 -4.68 4.66 10.70
CA ASP A 28 -6.09 4.46 10.32
C ASP A 28 -6.22 3.43 9.18
N GLY A 29 -6.83 2.30 9.51
CA GLY A 29 -7.12 1.20 8.60
C GLY A 29 -8.62 0.95 8.39
N ARG A 30 -9.48 1.90 8.78
CA ARG A 30 -10.93 1.81 8.53
C ARG A 30 -11.20 1.76 7.03
N ALA A 31 -12.15 0.91 6.62
CA ALA A 31 -12.49 0.73 5.22
C ALA A 31 -12.92 2.05 4.55
N THR A 32 -13.60 2.92 5.27
CA THR A 32 -13.99 4.26 4.80
C THR A 32 -12.79 5.15 4.51
N SER A 33 -11.72 5.05 5.30
CA SER A 33 -10.51 5.87 5.14
C SER A 33 -9.61 5.34 4.03
N VAL A 34 -9.22 4.07 4.10
CA VAL A 34 -8.23 3.48 3.18
C VAL A 34 -8.73 3.33 1.74
N ARG A 35 -10.04 3.43 1.53
CA ARG A 35 -10.67 3.41 0.20
C ARG A 35 -10.92 4.81 -0.37
N SER A 36 -10.57 5.86 0.36
CA SER A 36 -10.93 7.24 -0.03
C SER A 36 -9.78 8.23 0.07
N SER A 37 -8.72 7.87 0.81
CA SER A 37 -7.58 8.73 1.09
C SER A 37 -6.34 7.89 1.42
N ILE A 38 -5.15 8.47 1.25
CA ILE A 38 -3.92 7.90 1.79
C ILE A 38 -3.94 8.11 3.31
N THR A 39 -3.74 7.04 4.06
CA THR A 39 -3.57 7.06 5.52
C THR A 39 -2.13 6.70 5.89
N LEU A 40 -1.71 7.03 7.11
CA LEU A 40 -0.42 6.60 7.64
C LEU A 40 -0.25 5.07 7.60
N LEU A 41 -1.34 4.30 7.71
CA LEU A 41 -1.27 2.84 7.55
C LEU A 41 -0.91 2.45 6.12
N THR A 42 -1.60 3.01 5.12
CA THR A 42 -1.33 2.68 3.71
C THR A 42 0.06 3.14 3.26
N GLU A 43 0.52 4.29 3.76
CA GLU A 43 1.87 4.79 3.53
C GLU A 43 2.92 3.86 4.15
N ALA A 44 2.73 3.46 5.42
CA ALA A 44 3.63 2.50 6.08
C ALA A 44 3.69 1.15 5.36
N ILE A 45 2.57 0.67 4.80
CA ILE A 45 2.54 -0.55 3.99
C ILE A 45 3.34 -0.36 2.69
N CYS A 46 3.14 0.76 1.99
CA CYS A 46 3.90 1.10 0.78
C CYS A 46 5.41 1.19 1.06
N GLU A 47 5.82 1.87 2.13
CA GLU A 47 7.23 1.95 2.54
C GLU A 47 7.78 0.58 2.93
N SER A 48 7.00 -0.26 3.59
CA SER A 48 7.40 -1.64 3.92
C SER A 48 7.63 -2.48 2.66
N MET A 49 6.78 -2.33 1.64
CA MET A 49 6.98 -3.00 0.34
C MET A 49 8.27 -2.51 -0.35
N LEU A 50 8.59 -1.22 -0.27
CA LEU A 50 9.83 -0.66 -0.80
C LEU A 50 11.06 -1.22 -0.08
N GLN A 51 11.02 -1.31 1.25
CA GLN A 51 12.10 -1.93 2.04
C GLN A 51 12.29 -3.40 1.67
N LEU A 52 11.20 -4.16 1.56
CA LEU A 52 11.23 -5.58 1.17
C LEU A 52 11.84 -5.80 -0.23
N THR A 53 11.63 -4.85 -1.14
CA THR A 53 12.04 -4.95 -2.55
C THR A 53 13.25 -4.08 -2.89
N ALA A 54 13.95 -3.53 -1.90
CA ALA A 54 15.05 -2.58 -2.08
C ALA A 54 16.18 -3.12 -2.98
N LYS A 55 16.45 -4.43 -2.97
CA LYS A 55 17.43 -5.09 -3.86
C LYS A 55 17.12 -4.93 -5.35
N ASN A 56 15.87 -4.60 -5.69
CA ASN A 56 15.40 -4.36 -7.05
C ASN A 56 15.30 -2.86 -7.38
N SER A 57 15.86 -1.99 -6.55
CA SER A 57 15.86 -0.54 -6.73
C SER A 57 14.45 0.03 -6.92
N THR A 58 13.46 -0.52 -6.20
CA THR A 58 12.10 0.02 -6.18
C THR A 58 12.08 1.36 -5.48
N THR A 59 11.30 2.28 -6.04
CA THR A 59 11.25 3.68 -5.57
C THR A 59 9.84 4.18 -5.34
N ILE A 60 8.83 3.51 -5.89
CA ILE A 60 7.43 3.90 -5.76
C ILE A 60 6.64 2.70 -5.22
N GLY A 61 5.90 2.89 -4.14
CA GLY A 61 5.04 1.87 -3.55
C GLY A 61 3.58 2.15 -3.91
N VAL A 62 2.81 1.12 -4.29
CA VAL A 62 1.39 1.25 -4.63
C VAL A 62 0.59 0.09 -4.07
N ILE A 63 -0.53 0.36 -3.40
CA ILE A 63 -1.47 -0.66 -2.93
C ILE A 63 -2.91 -0.17 -3.06
N ASN A 64 -3.86 -1.09 -3.27
CA ASN A 64 -5.28 -0.75 -3.26
C ASN A 64 -5.88 -0.86 -1.84
N GLY A 65 -6.83 0.02 -1.52
CA GLY A 65 -7.47 0.06 -0.19
C GLY A 65 -8.17 -1.24 0.21
N GLY A 66 -8.68 -2.01 -0.75
CA GLY A 66 -9.31 -3.31 -0.55
C GLY A 66 -8.36 -4.41 -0.05
N ALA A 67 -7.05 -4.22 -0.18
CA ALA A 67 -6.04 -5.11 0.41
C ALA A 67 -5.91 -4.92 1.93
N VAL A 68 -6.29 -3.76 2.48
CA VAL A 68 -6.25 -3.47 3.91
C VAL A 68 -7.57 -3.89 4.55
N ARG A 69 -7.52 -4.78 5.54
CA ARG A 69 -8.71 -5.51 6.05
C ARG A 69 -9.01 -5.31 7.53
N ILE A 70 -8.18 -4.54 8.23
CA ILE A 70 -8.25 -4.40 9.68
C ILE A 70 -9.52 -3.71 10.18
N ASP A 71 -10.07 -2.79 9.37
CA ASP A 71 -11.24 -1.95 9.67
C ASP A 71 -11.22 -1.32 11.08
N ASP A 72 -10.06 -0.81 11.47
CA ASP A 72 -9.77 -0.28 12.81
C ASP A 72 -8.64 0.75 12.72
N ILE A 73 -8.37 1.44 13.84
CA ILE A 73 -7.26 2.38 13.97
C ILE A 73 -6.25 1.82 14.98
N LEU A 74 -5.04 1.54 14.52
CA LEU A 74 -3.95 1.05 15.36
C LEU A 74 -3.25 2.20 16.08
N ARG A 75 -2.96 1.98 17.37
CA ARG A 75 -2.33 2.95 18.28
C ARG A 75 -1.38 2.25 19.23
N ASN A 76 -0.38 2.97 19.73
CA ASN A 76 0.54 2.49 20.76
C ASN A 76 1.24 1.19 20.34
N LYS A 77 0.90 0.05 20.96
CA LYS A 77 1.53 -1.25 20.67
C LYS A 77 0.89 -1.90 19.45
N ILE A 78 1.72 -2.30 18.49
CA ILE A 78 1.33 -3.10 17.34
C ILE A 78 1.76 -4.53 17.59
N THR A 79 0.83 -5.47 17.49
CA THR A 79 1.08 -6.90 17.68
C THR A 79 1.19 -7.65 16.35
N GLN A 80 1.70 -8.88 16.34
CA GLN A 80 1.62 -9.74 15.15
C GLN A 80 0.18 -9.93 14.71
N TYR A 81 -0.76 -10.04 15.65
CA TYR A 81 -2.18 -10.16 15.33
C TYR A 81 -2.69 -8.95 14.54
N ASP A 82 -2.28 -7.74 14.92
CA ASP A 82 -2.63 -6.50 14.20
C ASP A 82 -2.13 -6.51 12.75
N VAL A 83 -0.89 -6.97 12.52
CA VAL A 83 -0.32 -7.10 11.17
C VAL A 83 -1.13 -8.10 10.33
N ILE A 84 -1.43 -9.27 10.90
CA ILE A 84 -2.11 -10.35 10.17
C ILE A 84 -3.56 -9.96 9.82
N ARG A 85 -4.27 -9.25 10.71
CA ARG A 85 -5.63 -8.76 10.40
C ARG A 85 -5.64 -7.56 9.46
N ALA A 86 -4.56 -6.77 9.40
CA ALA A 86 -4.41 -5.68 8.44
C ALA A 86 -4.17 -6.16 7.02
N LEU A 87 -3.29 -7.15 6.85
CA LEU A 87 -2.98 -7.77 5.57
C LEU A 87 -3.17 -9.29 5.65
N PRO A 88 -4.43 -9.78 5.73
CA PRO A 88 -4.72 -11.21 5.78
C PRO A 88 -4.38 -11.80 4.42
N PHE A 89 -3.31 -12.59 4.39
CA PHE A 89 -2.60 -12.94 3.17
C PHE A 89 -3.43 -13.74 2.15
N SER A 90 -3.42 -13.26 0.90
CA SER A 90 -3.48 -14.09 -0.31
C SER A 90 -2.66 -13.51 -1.48
N SER A 91 -2.05 -12.33 -1.30
CA SER A 91 -1.33 -11.60 -2.34
C SER A 91 0.16 -11.52 -2.05
N VAL A 92 0.96 -11.61 -3.09
CA VAL A 92 2.43 -11.50 -3.02
C VAL A 92 2.88 -10.13 -3.49
N VAL A 93 3.91 -9.59 -2.84
CA VAL A 93 4.57 -8.36 -3.31
C VAL A 93 5.33 -8.67 -4.60
N VAL A 94 5.12 -7.84 -5.62
CA VAL A 94 5.76 -7.93 -6.93
C VAL A 94 6.47 -6.62 -7.25
N VAL A 95 7.54 -6.73 -8.04
CA VAL A 95 8.29 -5.60 -8.58
C VAL A 95 7.94 -5.45 -10.06
N LEU A 96 7.57 -4.24 -10.46
CA LEU A 96 7.25 -3.89 -11.84
C LEU A 96 8.23 -2.82 -12.32
N SER A 97 8.65 -2.91 -13.58
CA SER A 97 9.34 -1.83 -14.27
C SER A 97 8.42 -1.33 -15.38
N ILE A 98 7.88 -0.11 -15.22
CA ILE A 98 6.81 0.41 -16.10
C ILE A 98 7.09 1.84 -16.56
N PRO A 99 6.68 2.22 -17.78
CA PRO A 99 6.78 3.61 -18.24
C PRO A 99 6.02 4.58 -17.33
N GLY A 100 6.60 5.76 -17.08
CA GLY A 100 5.99 6.81 -16.26
C GLY A 100 4.57 7.17 -16.69
N ARG A 101 4.34 7.33 -18.00
CA ARG A 101 3.02 7.62 -18.56
C ARG A 101 1.95 6.59 -18.19
N LEU A 102 2.33 5.31 -18.16
CA LEU A 102 1.42 4.22 -17.79
C LEU A 102 1.16 4.22 -16.28
N LEU A 103 2.20 4.44 -15.48
CA LEU A 103 2.07 4.59 -14.03
C LEU A 103 1.11 5.74 -13.68
N ALA A 104 1.28 6.91 -14.29
CA ALA A 104 0.42 8.07 -14.09
C ALA A 104 -1.05 7.78 -14.45
N GLN A 105 -1.30 7.06 -15.56
CA GLN A 105 -2.65 6.66 -15.95
C GLN A 105 -3.29 5.72 -14.90
N VAL A 106 -2.54 4.75 -14.40
CA VAL A 106 -3.02 3.80 -13.38
C VAL A 106 -3.29 4.52 -12.07
N LEU A 107 -2.40 5.41 -11.62
CA LEU A 107 -2.59 6.19 -10.40
C LEU A 107 -3.81 7.11 -10.52
N THR A 108 -3.96 7.80 -11.66
CA THR A 108 -5.12 8.67 -11.95
C THR A 108 -6.43 7.87 -11.88
N THR A 109 -6.46 6.69 -12.49
CA THR A 109 -7.63 5.80 -12.41
C THR A 109 -7.88 5.38 -10.97
N GLY A 110 -6.83 4.95 -10.25
CA GLY A 110 -6.91 4.52 -8.86
C GLY A 110 -7.49 5.58 -7.92
N ILE A 111 -7.01 6.83 -7.99
CA ILE A 111 -7.53 7.88 -7.11
C ILE A 111 -8.95 8.34 -7.46
N SER A 112 -9.41 8.08 -8.69
CA SER A 112 -10.80 8.37 -9.10
C SER A 112 -11.82 7.42 -8.47
N LEU A 113 -11.37 6.25 -8.00
CA LEU A 113 -12.20 5.19 -7.42
C LEU A 113 -12.44 5.38 -5.90
N LYS A 114 -12.64 6.62 -5.44
CA LYS A 114 -12.91 6.90 -4.03
C LYS A 114 -14.14 6.13 -3.52
N GLY A 115 -14.01 5.53 -2.35
CA GLY A 115 -14.99 4.64 -1.73
C GLY A 115 -14.88 3.17 -2.19
N ASP A 116 -14.18 2.90 -3.29
CA ASP A 116 -14.01 1.56 -3.84
C ASP A 116 -12.76 0.84 -3.27
N GLY A 117 -12.80 -0.49 -3.25
CA GLY A 117 -11.63 -1.31 -2.87
C GLY A 117 -10.43 -1.14 -3.81
N MET A 118 -10.62 -0.62 -5.02
CA MET A 118 -9.58 -0.32 -5.99
C MET A 118 -9.00 1.09 -5.89
N TYR A 119 -9.44 1.91 -4.92
CA TYR A 119 -8.73 3.15 -4.61
C TYR A 119 -7.26 2.87 -4.32
N LEU A 120 -6.35 3.57 -5.01
CA LEU A 120 -4.91 3.36 -4.85
C LEU A 120 -4.32 4.35 -3.85
N ALA A 121 -3.65 3.81 -2.84
CA ALA A 121 -2.68 4.53 -2.04
C ALA A 121 -1.28 4.32 -2.62
N TYR A 122 -0.42 5.32 -2.46
CA TYR A 122 0.91 5.36 -3.05
C TYR A 122 1.90 6.11 -2.14
N THR A 123 3.20 5.96 -2.42
CA THR A 123 4.28 6.75 -1.78
C THR A 123 5.30 7.23 -2.82
N ARG A 124 6.00 8.32 -2.49
CA ARG A 124 7.10 8.94 -3.27
C ARG A 124 6.73 9.46 -4.66
N VAL A 125 5.43 9.61 -4.92
CA VAL A 125 4.89 10.35 -6.05
C VAL A 125 3.88 11.36 -5.54
N GLU A 126 3.75 12.48 -6.24
CA GLU A 126 2.89 13.59 -5.90
C GLU A 126 1.99 13.90 -7.09
N ILE A 127 0.79 14.41 -6.81
CA ILE A 127 -0.08 14.98 -7.83
C ILE A 127 -0.02 16.50 -7.71
N SER A 128 0.15 17.19 -8.84
CA SER A 128 0.10 18.65 -8.88
C SER A 128 -1.27 19.19 -8.44
N ASP A 129 -1.30 20.46 -8.08
CA ASP A 129 -2.52 21.15 -7.62
C ASP A 129 -3.67 21.13 -8.65
N ASP A 130 -3.34 21.00 -9.94
CA ASP A 130 -4.34 20.89 -11.01
C ASP A 130 -4.98 19.49 -11.12
N GLY A 131 -4.48 18.52 -10.34
CA GLY A 131 -4.97 17.14 -10.27
C GLY A 131 -4.68 16.32 -11.52
N LYS A 132 -3.77 16.76 -12.41
CA LYS A 132 -3.54 16.12 -13.72
C LYS A 132 -2.13 15.62 -13.92
N THR A 133 -1.14 16.28 -13.34
CA THR A 133 0.27 15.92 -13.50
C THR A 133 0.75 15.13 -12.29
N TRP A 134 1.38 13.99 -12.57
CA TRP A 134 2.08 13.19 -11.57
C TRP A 134 3.56 13.51 -11.59
N LEU A 135 4.11 13.75 -10.40
CA LEU A 135 5.51 14.10 -10.19
C LEU A 135 6.22 12.99 -9.42
N TYR A 136 7.42 12.65 -9.85
CA TYR A 136 8.38 11.84 -9.10
C TYR A 136 9.66 12.67 -8.93
N ASN A 137 10.04 12.99 -7.68
CA ASN A 137 11.15 13.91 -7.37
C ASN A 137 11.07 15.22 -8.18
N GLY A 138 9.88 15.81 -8.28
CA GLY A 138 9.63 17.05 -9.02
C GLY A 138 9.63 16.92 -10.55
N THR A 139 9.83 15.72 -11.11
CA THR A 139 9.79 15.47 -12.56
C THR A 139 8.43 14.94 -12.98
N ASP A 140 7.82 15.52 -14.01
CA ASP A 140 6.58 15.02 -14.60
C ASP A 140 6.77 13.63 -15.22
N ILE A 141 6.08 12.64 -14.65
CA ILE A 141 6.09 11.26 -15.15
C ILE A 141 4.95 10.98 -16.13
N SER A 142 3.93 11.84 -16.20
CA SER A 142 2.70 11.66 -16.97
C SER A 142 2.95 11.61 -18.48
N THR A 143 4.01 12.27 -18.93
CA THR A 143 4.46 12.27 -20.34
C THR A 143 5.79 11.53 -20.53
N SER A 144 6.28 10.83 -19.50
CA SER A 144 7.61 10.21 -19.50
C SER A 144 7.57 8.77 -20.01
N ASP A 145 8.51 8.46 -20.89
CA ASP A 145 8.79 7.10 -21.38
C ASP A 145 9.85 6.38 -20.56
N LEU A 146 10.41 7.07 -19.55
CA LEU A 146 11.33 6.45 -18.60
C LEU A 146 10.61 5.39 -17.78
N TYR A 147 11.34 4.32 -17.47
CA TYR A 147 10.83 3.22 -16.67
C TYR A 147 11.09 3.48 -15.18
N TYR A 148 10.06 3.23 -14.38
CA TYR A 148 10.10 3.37 -12.93
C TYR A 148 9.87 2.00 -12.28
N ASN A 149 10.67 1.71 -11.25
CA ASN A 149 10.57 0.47 -10.51
C ASN A 149 9.57 0.63 -9.36
N VAL A 150 8.44 -0.07 -9.48
CA VAL A 150 7.29 0.04 -8.59
C VAL A 150 7.14 -1.25 -7.79
N ALA A 151 6.97 -1.13 -6.47
CA ALA A 151 6.56 -2.22 -5.60
C ALA A 151 5.05 -2.19 -5.42
N THR A 152 4.38 -3.30 -5.70
CA THR A 152 2.93 -3.44 -5.50
C THR A 152 2.58 -4.89 -5.18
N ILE A 153 1.30 -5.21 -5.12
CA ILE A 153 0.82 -6.60 -4.98
C ILE A 153 0.36 -7.16 -6.32
N ASP A 154 0.48 -8.48 -6.46
CA ASP A 154 0.03 -9.22 -7.64
C ASP A 154 -1.43 -8.94 -8.03
N TYR A 155 -2.31 -8.74 -7.04
CA TYR A 155 -3.71 -8.37 -7.27
C TYR A 155 -3.84 -7.05 -8.05
N VAL A 156 -3.12 -5.99 -7.64
CA VAL A 156 -3.11 -4.69 -8.34
C VAL A 156 -2.54 -4.85 -9.74
N ARG A 157 -1.42 -5.57 -9.90
CA ARG A 157 -0.88 -5.90 -11.23
C ARG A 157 -1.93 -6.59 -12.10
N ASN A 158 -2.63 -7.58 -11.54
CA ASN A 158 -3.59 -8.44 -12.23
C ASN A 158 -5.01 -7.85 -12.33
N THR A 159 -5.26 -6.60 -11.94
CA THR A 159 -6.59 -5.97 -12.03
C THR A 159 -6.55 -4.58 -12.64
N THR A 160 -5.37 -4.07 -12.96
CA THR A 160 -5.17 -2.76 -13.60
C THR A 160 -4.52 -2.91 -14.97
N GLN A 161 -4.18 -1.79 -15.61
CA GLN A 161 -3.43 -1.74 -16.87
C GLN A 161 -1.95 -2.16 -16.70
N LEU A 162 -1.52 -2.52 -15.49
CA LEU A 162 -0.18 -3.03 -15.20
C LEU A 162 0.03 -4.49 -15.59
N LYS A 163 -1.00 -5.16 -16.12
CA LYS A 163 -0.88 -6.51 -16.68
C LYS A 163 0.09 -6.49 -17.85
N SER A 164 1.15 -7.29 -17.75
CA SER A 164 2.01 -7.68 -18.87
C SER A 164 1.39 -8.83 -19.66
#